data_AF-A0A1Y2MNE0-F1
#
_entry.id   AF-A0A1Y2MNE0-F1
#
_cell.length_a   1.000
_cell.length_b   1.000
_cell.length_c   1.000
_cell.angle_alpha   90.00
_cell.angle_beta   90.00
_cell.angle_gamma   90.00
#
_symmetry.space_group_name_H-M   'P 1'
#
loop_
_entity.id
_entity.type
_entity.pdbx_description
1 polymer ?
#
loop_
_entity_poly.entity_id
_entity_poly.type
_entity_poly.pdbx_seq_one_letter_code
_entity_poly.pdbx_strand_id
1 'polypeptide(L)'
;MDIEAKQPVGTASDGLMSQISIGNVLAVHGLLAAQAERMRLLLDASNWLRSIEAVGGDPVSLDARASFQYKINGMLDAQWAHHRELTEATERLRRAAREYGHTDDMIRGEFERARDELPALSPELAAGSWSRPTGQ
;
A
#
# COMPACT_ATOMS: atom_id res chain seq x y z
N MET A 1 -22.80 -4.42 -18.24
CA MET A 1 -21.51 -5.11 -18.44
C MET A 1 -20.82 -5.03 -17.08
N ASP A 2 -21.08 -6.02 -16.23
CA ASP A 2 -20.58 -6.04 -14.85
C ASP A 2 -19.13 -6.49 -14.87
N ILE A 3 -18.23 -5.55 -14.59
CA ILE A 3 -16.84 -5.88 -14.31
C ILE A 3 -16.85 -6.35 -12.86
N GLU A 4 -16.92 -7.67 -12.69
CA GLU A 4 -16.77 -8.33 -11.40
C GLU A 4 -15.42 -7.91 -10.82
N ALA A 5 -15.44 -6.95 -9.90
CA ALA A 5 -14.29 -6.56 -9.13
C ALA A 5 -13.92 -7.75 -8.26
N LYS A 6 -13.00 -8.58 -8.76
CA LYS A 6 -12.44 -9.72 -8.07
C LYS A 6 -11.74 -9.19 -6.82
N GLN A 7 -12.50 -9.12 -5.72
CA GLN A 7 -11.98 -8.88 -4.38
C GLN A 7 -10.82 -9.85 -4.21
N PRO A 8 -9.61 -9.38 -3.90
CA PRO A 8 -8.49 -10.28 -3.80
C PRO A 8 -8.69 -11.02 -2.46
N VAL A 9 -9.19 -12.26 -2.59
CA VAL A 9 -9.46 -13.18 -1.49
C VAL A 9 -8.22 -14.05 -1.37
N GLY A 10 -7.52 -13.99 -0.23
CA GLY A 10 -6.64 -14.98 0.43
C GLY A 10 -5.58 -15.76 -0.36
N THR A 11 -5.89 -16.20 -1.57
CA THR A 11 -5.14 -17.10 -2.46
C THR A 11 -3.67 -16.73 -2.68
N ALA A 12 -3.35 -15.44 -2.86
CA ALA A 12 -1.96 -15.02 -3.05
C ALA A 12 -1.14 -15.13 -1.76
N SER A 13 -1.73 -14.76 -0.61
CA SER A 13 -1.10 -14.94 0.70
C SER A 13 -0.97 -16.42 1.04
N ASP A 14 -1.95 -17.25 0.70
CA ASP A 14 -1.91 -18.70 0.99
C ASP A 14 -0.81 -19.41 0.20
N GLY A 15 -0.67 -19.08 -1.09
CA GLY A 15 0.43 -19.58 -1.93
C GLY A 15 1.81 -19.14 -1.41
N LEU A 16 1.92 -17.91 -0.91
CA LEU A 16 3.14 -17.41 -0.27
C LEU A 16 3.46 -18.22 0.99
N MET A 17 2.50 -18.42 1.89
CA MET A 17 2.70 -19.14 3.15
C MET A 17 3.22 -20.57 2.94
N SER A 18 2.87 -21.22 1.83
CA SER A 18 3.36 -22.57 1.50
C SER A 18 4.87 -22.64 1.19
N GLN A 19 5.50 -21.51 0.87
CA GLN A 19 6.94 -21.40 0.52
C GLN A 19 7.79 -20.83 1.66
N ILE A 20 7.15 -20.48 2.78
CA ILE A 20 7.83 -19.92 3.95
C ILE A 20 8.44 -21.06 4.76
N SER A 21 9.70 -20.84 5.16
CA SER A 21 10.46 -21.75 6.02
C SER A 21 11.10 -20.95 7.14
N ILE A 22 11.60 -21.66 8.16
CA ILE A 22 12.41 -21.06 9.22
C ILE A 22 13.59 -20.23 8.68
N GLY A 23 14.16 -20.61 7.53
CA GLY A 23 15.31 -19.93 6.93
C GLY A 23 14.98 -18.63 6.21
N ASN A 24 13.72 -18.37 5.86
CA ASN A 24 13.34 -17.17 5.07
C ASN A 24 12.24 -16.31 5.73
N VAL A 25 11.57 -16.79 6.78
CA VAL A 25 10.40 -16.11 7.37
C VAL A 25 10.69 -14.67 7.79
N LEU A 26 11.88 -14.41 8.38
CA LEU A 26 12.24 -13.07 8.84
C LEU A 26 12.46 -12.13 7.66
N ALA A 27 13.22 -12.55 6.66
CA ALA A 27 13.52 -11.73 5.48
C ALA A 27 12.25 -11.39 4.70
N VAL A 28 11.36 -12.38 4.51
CA VAL A 28 10.07 -12.16 3.83
C VAL A 28 9.16 -11.26 4.66
N HIS A 29 9.10 -11.46 5.98
CA HIS A 29 8.37 -10.57 6.88
C HIS A 29 8.88 -9.13 6.76
N GLY A 30 10.19 -8.91 6.88
CA GLY A 30 10.80 -7.59 6.82
C GLY A 30 10.49 -6.86 5.52
N LEU A 31 10.66 -7.54 4.39
CA LEU A 31 10.36 -6.98 3.07
C LEU A 31 8.88 -6.56 2.92
N LEU A 32 7.95 -7.46 3.25
CA LEU A 32 6.53 -7.17 3.10
C LEU A 32 6.05 -6.09 4.09
N ALA A 33 6.59 -6.08 5.32
CA ALA A 33 6.26 -5.06 6.32
C ALA A 33 6.76 -3.68 5.88
N ALA A 34 7.98 -3.60 5.37
CA ALA A 34 8.54 -2.36 4.82
C ALA A 34 7.76 -1.87 3.59
N GLN A 35 7.33 -2.78 2.71
CA GLN A 35 6.48 -2.43 1.57
C GLN A 35 5.09 -1.94 2.01
N ALA A 36 4.46 -2.59 2.99
CA ALA A 36 3.17 -2.18 3.52
C ALA A 36 3.25 -0.78 4.14
N GLU A 37 4.27 -0.49 4.94
CA GLU A 37 4.50 0.84 5.51
C GLU A 37 4.65 1.90 4.42
N ARG A 38 5.47 1.63 3.39
CA ARG A 38 5.65 2.55 2.26
C ARG A 38 4.34 2.81 1.53
N MET A 39 3.56 1.77 1.24
CA MET A 39 2.26 1.90 0.58
C MET A 39 1.30 2.75 1.40
N ARG A 40 1.26 2.56 2.72
CA ARG A 40 0.44 3.37 3.62
C ARG A 40 0.79 4.85 3.50
N LEU A 41 2.08 5.19 3.59
CA LEU A 41 2.54 6.58 3.50
C LEU A 41 2.15 7.23 2.16
N LEU A 42 2.31 6.51 1.06
CA LEU A 42 1.93 6.99 -0.28
C LEU A 42 0.42 7.18 -0.43
N LEU A 43 -0.39 6.25 0.11
CA LEU A 43 -1.84 6.34 0.06
C LEU A 43 -2.37 7.48 0.94
N ASP A 44 -1.78 7.68 2.12
CA ASP A 44 -2.09 8.80 3.01
C ASP A 44 -1.77 10.13 2.31
N ALA A 45 -0.59 10.26 1.70
CA ALA A 45 -0.19 11.44 0.93
C ALA A 45 -1.08 11.69 -0.31
N SER A 46 -1.68 10.64 -0.87
CA SER A 46 -2.54 10.73 -2.05
C SER A 46 -4.02 10.95 -1.72
N ASN A 47 -4.40 11.00 -0.44
CA ASN A 47 -5.81 10.98 -0.04
C ASN A 47 -6.59 12.22 -0.53
N TRP A 48 -5.92 13.34 -0.77
CA TRP A 48 -6.53 14.55 -1.34
C TRP A 48 -7.11 14.34 -2.75
N LEU A 49 -6.58 13.38 -3.51
CA LEU A 49 -7.09 13.02 -4.85
C LEU A 49 -8.51 12.45 -4.82
N ARG A 50 -9.02 12.06 -3.64
CA ARG A 50 -10.43 11.67 -3.47
C ARG A 50 -11.41 12.82 -3.69
N SER A 51 -10.93 14.06 -3.76
CA SER A 51 -11.73 15.23 -4.04
C SER A 51 -10.96 16.25 -4.89
N ILE A 52 -10.79 15.90 -6.17
CA ILE A 52 -10.22 16.82 -7.16
C ILE A 52 -11.23 17.91 -7.52
N GLU A 53 -10.72 19.13 -7.72
CA GLU A 53 -11.53 20.28 -8.15
C GLU A 53 -11.69 20.28 -9.68
N ALA A 54 -12.71 20.98 -10.18
CA ALA A 54 -12.86 21.19 -11.61
C ALA A 54 -11.87 22.28 -12.06
N VAL A 55 -11.22 22.08 -13.21
CA VAL A 55 -10.22 23.02 -13.72
C VAL A 55 -10.93 24.11 -14.54
N GLY A 56 -11.27 25.21 -13.90
CA GLY A 56 -12.12 26.22 -14.51
C GLY A 56 -13.59 25.77 -14.52
N GLY A 57 -14.50 26.69 -14.19
CA GLY A 57 -15.92 26.39 -13.99
C GLY A 57 -16.71 26.07 -15.26
N ASP A 58 -16.03 25.65 -16.34
CA ASP A 58 -16.67 25.33 -17.60
C ASP A 58 -17.32 23.93 -17.58
N PRO A 59 -18.35 23.68 -18.41
CA PRO A 59 -19.06 22.41 -18.43
C PRO A 59 -18.17 21.20 -18.76
N VAL A 60 -17.14 21.36 -19.60
CA VAL A 60 -16.25 20.25 -19.99
C VAL A 60 -15.40 19.83 -18.79
N SER A 61 -14.92 20.78 -18.02
CA SER A 61 -14.12 20.53 -16.82
C SER A 61 -14.92 19.87 -15.69
N LEU A 62 -16.23 20.10 -15.61
CA LEU A 62 -17.12 19.39 -14.68
C LEU A 62 -17.30 17.91 -15.04
N ASP A 63 -17.54 17.61 -16.32
CA ASP A 63 -17.67 16.23 -16.81
C ASP A 63 -16.35 15.46 -16.73
N ALA A 64 -15.24 16.14 -17.06
CA ALA A 64 -13.89 15.59 -16.91
C ALA A 64 -13.61 15.25 -15.43
N ARG A 65 -13.94 16.15 -14.50
CA ARG A 65 -13.80 15.90 -13.06
C ARG A 65 -14.56 14.64 -12.64
N ALA A 66 -15.82 14.47 -13.06
CA ALA A 66 -16.61 13.29 -12.70
C ALA A 66 -15.94 11.99 -13.20
N SER A 67 -15.47 11.99 -14.45
CA SER A 67 -14.80 10.84 -15.07
C SER A 67 -13.48 10.49 -14.40
N PHE A 68 -12.65 11.49 -14.11
CA PHE A 68 -11.37 11.29 -13.41
C PHE A 68 -11.58 10.87 -11.96
N GLN A 69 -12.53 11.48 -11.25
CA GLN A 69 -12.79 11.14 -9.85
C GLN A 69 -13.20 9.68 -9.69
N TYR A 70 -14.04 9.16 -10.60
CA TYR A 70 -14.41 7.74 -10.61
C TYR A 70 -13.18 6.83 -10.73
N LYS A 71 -12.30 7.12 -11.70
CA LYS A 71 -11.09 6.31 -11.94
C LYS A 71 -10.08 6.40 -10.79
N ILE A 72 -9.87 7.61 -10.26
CA ILE A 72 -8.98 7.85 -9.12
C ILE A 72 -9.47 7.07 -7.90
N ASN A 73 -10.77 7.12 -7.59
CA ASN A 73 -11.35 6.38 -6.47
C ASN A 73 -11.13 4.88 -6.64
N GLY A 74 -11.41 4.33 -7.83
CA GLY A 74 -11.18 2.91 -8.11
C GLY A 74 -9.71 2.50 -7.95
N MET A 75 -8.77 3.33 -8.38
CA MET A 75 -7.33 3.07 -8.19
C MET A 75 -6.95 3.10 -6.71
N LEU A 76 -7.36 4.13 -5.96
CA LEU A 76 -7.06 4.23 -4.53
C LEU A 76 -7.67 3.08 -3.73
N ASP A 77 -8.90 2.69 -4.04
CA ASP A 77 -9.58 1.59 -3.35
C ASP A 77 -8.89 0.25 -3.61
N ALA A 78 -8.44 0.00 -4.84
CA ALA A 78 -7.65 -1.19 -5.19
C ALA A 78 -6.30 -1.21 -4.45
N GLN A 79 -5.60 -0.07 -4.36
CA GLN A 79 -4.33 0.02 -3.63
C GLN A 79 -4.51 -0.14 -2.12
N TRP A 80 -5.59 0.40 -1.54
CA TRP A 80 -5.95 0.15 -0.14
C TRP A 80 -6.29 -1.32 0.12
N ALA A 81 -6.98 -1.98 -0.82
CA ALA A 81 -7.23 -3.42 -0.73
C ALA A 81 -5.90 -4.20 -0.70
N HIS A 82 -5.00 -3.91 -1.63
CA HIS A 82 -3.69 -4.56 -1.68
C HIS A 82 -2.85 -4.31 -0.41
N HIS A 83 -2.86 -3.08 0.13
CA HIS A 83 -2.21 -2.77 1.41
C HIS A 83 -2.75 -3.64 2.56
N ARG A 84 -4.08 -3.85 2.63
CA ARG A 84 -4.68 -4.73 3.65
C ARG A 84 -4.19 -6.18 3.50
N GLU A 85 -4.10 -6.69 2.28
CA GLU A 85 -3.58 -8.04 2.05
C GLU A 85 -2.13 -8.20 2.52
N LEU A 86 -1.28 -7.22 2.21
CA LEU A 86 0.11 -7.21 2.67
C LEU A 86 0.18 -7.18 4.19
N THR A 87 -0.64 -6.34 4.83
CA THR A 87 -0.72 -6.24 6.30
C THR A 87 -1.13 -7.59 6.92
N GLU A 88 -2.13 -8.26 6.35
CA GLU A 88 -2.53 -9.59 6.81
C GLU A 88 -1.43 -10.63 6.63
N ALA A 89 -0.74 -10.63 5.48
CA ALA A 89 0.37 -11.52 5.21
C ALA A 89 1.52 -11.29 6.21
N THR A 90 1.86 -10.03 6.51
CA THR A 90 2.90 -9.70 7.50
C THR A 90 2.54 -10.20 8.90
N GLU A 91 1.28 -10.10 9.31
CA GLU A 91 0.83 -10.64 10.61
C GLU A 91 0.87 -12.18 10.64
N ARG A 92 0.53 -12.86 9.53
CA ARG A 92 0.71 -14.31 9.41
C ARG A 92 2.18 -14.71 9.52
N LEU A 93 3.07 -14.01 8.82
CA LEU A 93 4.52 -14.27 8.86
C LEU A 93 5.13 -13.99 10.23
N ARG A 94 4.69 -12.93 10.91
CA ARG A 94 5.12 -12.62 12.28
C ARG A 94 4.76 -13.73 13.25
N ARG A 95 3.55 -14.29 13.14
CA ARG A 95 3.13 -15.46 13.93
C ARG A 95 3.98 -16.68 13.62
N ALA A 96 4.19 -17.01 12.34
CA ALA A 96 5.05 -18.11 11.93
C ALA A 96 6.50 -17.95 12.43
N ALA A 97 7.05 -16.73 12.40
CA ALA A 97 8.38 -16.46 12.91
C ALA A 97 8.50 -16.76 14.41
N ARG A 98 7.48 -16.39 15.20
CA ARG A 98 7.41 -16.70 16.63
C ARG A 98 7.29 -18.20 16.88
N GLU A 99 6.49 -18.91 16.09
CA GLU A 99 6.36 -20.37 16.15
C GLU A 99 7.69 -21.08 15.83
N TYR A 100 8.51 -20.49 14.95
CA TYR A 100 9.87 -20.95 14.67
C TYR A 100 10.92 -20.52 15.71
N GLY A 101 10.51 -19.81 16.77
CA GLY A 101 11.39 -19.42 17.88
C GLY A 101 12.10 -18.08 17.70
N HIS A 102 11.74 -17.27 16.71
CA HIS A 102 12.29 -15.93 16.57
C HIS A 102 11.69 -14.96 17.61
N THR A 103 12.53 -14.15 18.21
CA THR A 103 12.16 -13.08 19.14
C THR A 103 11.62 -11.86 18.40
N ASP A 104 10.82 -11.06 19.10
CA ASP A 104 10.31 -9.80 18.56
C ASP A 104 11.42 -8.82 18.20
N ASP A 105 12.59 -8.89 18.86
CA ASP A 105 13.76 -8.07 18.50
C ASP A 105 14.37 -8.46 17.16
N MET A 106 14.46 -9.78 16.85
CA MET A 106 14.93 -10.23 15.53
C MET A 106 13.95 -9.84 14.42
N ILE A 107 12.65 -9.97 14.69
CA ILE A 107 11.58 -9.59 13.75
C ILE A 107 11.64 -8.08 13.46
N ARG A 108 11.82 -7.27 14.51
CA ARG A 108 11.96 -5.82 14.39
C ARG A 108 13.24 -5.41 13.65
N GLY A 109 14.37 -6.02 13.99
CA GLY A 109 15.65 -5.71 13.35
C GLY A 109 15.63 -5.98 11.84
N GLU A 110 15.00 -7.08 11.41
CA GLU A 110 14.89 -7.39 9.99
C GLU A 110 13.92 -6.46 9.25
N PHE A 111 12.85 -6.01 9.92
CA PHE A 111 11.98 -4.95 9.39
C PHE A 111 12.73 -3.63 9.22
N GLU A 112 13.49 -3.19 10.22
CA GLU A 112 14.27 -1.95 10.15
C GLU A 112 15.32 -2.02 9.03
N ARG A 113 16.02 -3.15 8.91
CA ARG A 113 16.96 -3.40 7.80
C ARG A 113 16.27 -3.28 6.44
N ALA A 114 15.16 -3.98 6.25
CA ALA A 114 14.42 -3.96 4.99
C ALA A 114 13.86 -2.57 4.66
N ARG A 115 13.37 -1.84 5.66
CA ARG A 115 12.89 -0.46 5.51
C ARG A 115 14.00 0.47 5.02
N ASP A 116 15.19 0.35 5.57
CA ASP A 116 16.34 1.19 5.21
C ASP A 116 16.93 0.82 3.83
N GLU A 117 16.75 -0.44 3.39
CA GLU A 117 17.14 -0.92 2.05
C GLU A 117 16.16 -0.51 0.95
N LEU A 118 14.90 -0.25 1.28
CA LEU A 118 13.95 0.27 0.31
C LEU A 118 14.38 1.69 -0.10
N PRO A 119 14.43 2.00 -1.41
CA PRO A 119 14.87 3.30 -1.88
C PRO A 119 13.99 4.38 -1.27
N ALA A 120 14.57 5.43 -0.68
CA ALA A 120 13.79 6.49 -0.03
C ALA A 120 12.62 6.95 -0.91
N LEU A 121 11.46 7.21 -0.28
CA LEU A 121 10.41 7.96 -0.97
C LEU A 121 11.04 9.26 -1.47
N SER A 122 10.76 9.65 -2.71
CA SER A 122 11.29 10.92 -3.21
C SER A 122 10.92 12.03 -2.22
N PRO A 123 11.81 13.03 -2.00
CA PRO A 123 11.56 14.08 -1.01
C PRO A 123 10.20 14.76 -1.19
N GLU A 124 9.74 14.85 -2.44
CA GLU A 124 8.44 15.40 -2.82
C GLU A 124 7.24 14.58 -2.30
N LEU A 125 7.37 13.26 -2.24
CA LEU A 125 6.36 12.35 -1.68
C LEU A 125 6.45 12.30 -0.14
N ALA A 126 7.67 12.36 0.42
CA ALA A 126 7.90 12.35 1.86
C ALA A 126 7.43 13.64 2.55
N ALA A 127 7.52 14.78 1.88
CA ALA A 127 7.08 16.08 2.39
C ALA A 127 5.56 16.34 2.20
N GLY A 128 4.80 15.40 1.64
CA GLY A 128 3.40 15.64 1.25
C GLY A 128 3.26 16.77 0.22
N SER A 129 4.32 17.06 -0.55
CA SER A 129 4.45 18.28 -1.36
C SER A 129 3.65 18.26 -2.66
N TRP A 130 2.87 17.21 -2.93
CA TRP A 130 1.71 17.31 -3.82
C TRP A 130 0.68 18.21 -3.14
N SER A 131 1.01 19.50 -3.06
CA SER A 131 0.10 20.54 -2.65
C SER A 131 -1.06 20.53 -3.63
N ARG A 132 -2.28 20.56 -3.09
CA ARG A 132 -3.49 20.83 -3.87
C ARG A 132 -3.17 22.02 -4.78
N PRO A 133 -3.26 21.91 -6.12
CA PRO A 133 -3.10 23.09 -6.96
C PRO A 133 -4.19 24.06 -6.52
N THR A 134 -3.79 25.15 -5.86
CA THR A 134 -4.70 26.24 -5.50
C THR A 134 -5.08 26.89 -6.82
N GLY A 135 -6.19 26.45 -7.40
CA GLY A 135 -6.78 27.10 -8.56
C GLY A 135 -7.14 28.54 -8.18
N GLN A 136 -6.45 29.50 -8.80
CA GLN A 136 -6.97 30.84 -9.02
C GLN A 136 -7.79 30.82 -10.32
#